data_AF-A0A932UWX1-F1
#
_entry.id   AF-A0A932UWX1-F1
#
_cell.length_a   1.000
_cell.length_b   1.000
_cell.length_c   1.000
_cell.angle_alpha   90.00
_cell.angle_beta   90.00
_cell.angle_gamma   90.00
#
_symmetry.space_group_name_H-M   'P 1'
#
loop_
_entity.id
_entity.type
_entity.pdbx_description
1 polymer ?
#
loop_
_entity_poly.entity_id
_entity_poly.type
_entity_poly.pdbx_seq_one_letter_code
_entity_poly.pdbx_strand_id
1 'polypeptide(L)' 'MPAKLSKEMVNYRPAKKERRCGNCTAFLPQEGSCTRVEGRIEPFMVCDRWTPLKGSEGARPDER' A
#
# COMPACT_ATOMS: atom_id res chain seq x y z
N MET A 1 -13.92 10.67 12.66
CA MET A 1 -12.79 10.29 11.78
C MET A 1 -13.14 8.97 11.11
N PRO A 2 -12.87 8.76 9.81
CA PRO A 2 -13.20 7.50 9.16
C PRO A 2 -12.45 6.36 9.87
N ALA A 3 -13.17 5.28 10.19
CA ALA A 3 -12.60 4.11 10.81
C ALA A 3 -11.59 3.44 9.85
N LYS A 4 -10.48 2.94 10.40
CA LYS A 4 -9.55 2.10 9.64
C LYS A 4 -10.22 0.76 9.31
N LEU A 5 -9.85 0.15 8.20
CA LEU A 5 -10.36 -1.14 7.75
C LEU A 5 -9.54 -2.28 8.36
N SER A 6 -10.20 -3.37 8.70
CA SER A 6 -9.53 -4.58 9.18
C SER A 6 -8.76 -5.28 8.06
N LYS A 7 -7.70 -6.01 8.42
CA LYS A 7 -6.83 -6.74 7.48
C LYS A 7 -7.60 -7.73 6.60
N GLU A 8 -8.61 -8.38 7.17
CA GLU A 8 -9.49 -9.32 6.46
C GLU A 8 -10.29 -8.61 5.37
N MET A 9 -10.84 -7.43 5.68
CA MET A 9 -11.68 -6.65 4.75
C MET A 9 -10.93 -6.16 3.51
N VAL A 10 -9.61 -5.98 3.62
CA VAL A 10 -8.76 -5.50 2.51
C VAL A 10 -7.92 -6.62 1.88
N ASN A 11 -8.20 -7.88 2.24
CA ASN A 11 -7.42 -9.07 1.84
C ASN A 11 -5.90 -8.85 1.99
N TYR A 12 -5.49 -8.40 3.17
CA TYR A 12 -4.09 -8.15 3.49
C TYR A 12 -3.26 -9.43 3.41
N ARG A 13 -2.28 -9.45 2.51
CA ARG A 13 -1.56 -10.67 2.10
C ARG A 13 -0.10 -10.38 1.72
N PRO A 14 0.79 -11.38 1.68
CA PRO A 14 2.16 -11.19 1.20
C PRO A 14 2.19 -10.69 -0.26
N ALA A 15 3.01 -9.69 -0.53
CA ALA A 15 3.19 -9.16 -1.88
C ALA A 15 3.97 -10.16 -2.74
N LYS A 16 3.40 -10.57 -3.87
CA LYS A 16 4.08 -11.45 -4.86
C LYS A 16 4.78 -10.65 -5.97
N LYS A 17 4.58 -9.34 -6.05
CA LYS A 17 5.01 -8.45 -7.15
C LYS A 17 5.50 -7.12 -6.58
N GLU A 18 5.80 -6.17 -7.46
CA GLU A 18 6.21 -4.79 -7.13
C GLU A 18 5.18 -4.00 -6.31
N ARG A 19 3.91 -4.46 -6.30
CA ARG A 19 2.82 -3.90 -5.49
C ARG A 19 2.94 -4.37 -4.04
N ARG A 20 3.56 -3.53 -3.21
CA ARG A 20 3.76 -3.77 -1.77
C ARG A 20 3.55 -2.49 -0.97
N CYS A 21 3.24 -2.63 0.32
CA CYS A 21 3.02 -1.52 1.25
C CYS A 21 4.22 -0.57 1.29
N GLY A 22 5.46 -1.07 1.17
CA GLY A 22 6.67 -0.23 1.08
C GLY A 22 6.68 0.74 -0.11
N ASN A 23 5.91 0.46 -1.17
CA ASN A 23 5.71 1.33 -2.33
C ASN A 23 4.24 1.83 -2.43
N CYS A 24 3.53 1.89 -1.29
CA CYS A 24 2.16 2.39 -1.21
C CYS A 24 2.09 3.81 -0.60
N THR A 25 1.29 4.72 -1.17
CA THR A 25 1.09 6.09 -0.63
C THR A 25 0.42 6.12 0.74
N ALA A 26 -0.33 5.08 1.08
CA ALA A 26 -1.05 4.99 2.35
C ALA A 26 -0.19 4.39 3.49
N PHE A 27 1.00 3.87 3.18
CA PHE A 27 1.90 3.26 4.15
C PHE A 27 2.76 4.34 4.84
N LEU A 28 2.84 4.25 6.16
CA LEU A 28 3.59 5.15 7.03
C LEU A 28 4.82 4.38 7.55
N PRO A 29 5.97 4.43 6.86
CA PRO A 29 7.13 3.59 7.18
C PRO A 29 7.72 3.88 8.55
N GLN A 30 7.66 5.13 9.02
CA GLN A 30 8.15 5.51 10.35
C GLN A 30 7.33 4.90 11.49
N GLU A 31 6.05 4.63 11.24
CA GLU A 31 5.12 4.07 12.23
C GLU A 31 4.86 2.56 12.03
N GLY A 32 5.35 1.97 10.93
CA GLY A 32 5.01 0.60 10.54
C GLY A 32 3.49 0.39 10.43
N SER A 33 2.77 1.40 9.93
CA SER A 33 1.31 1.49 9.97
C SER A 33 0.73 1.98 8.65
N CYS A 34 -0.60 1.93 8.50
CA CYS A 34 -1.31 2.46 7.33
C CYS A 34 -2.39 3.45 7.75
N THR A 35 -2.64 4.45 6.91
CA THR A 35 -3.75 5.40 7.12
C THR A 35 -5.12 4.75 6.95
N ARG A 36 -5.20 3.65 6.17
CA ARG A 36 -6.45 2.97 5.80
C ARG A 36 -6.68 1.64 6.51
N VAL A 37 -5.63 0.97 6.97
CA VAL A 37 -5.71 -0.38 7.55
C VAL A 37 -5.27 -0.33 9.01
N GLU A 38 -6.01 -0.98 9.88
CA GLU A 38 -5.69 -1.06 11.30
C GLU A 38 -4.60 -2.09 11.60
N GLY A 39 -3.90 -1.88 12.72
CA GLY A 39 -2.81 -2.73 13.19
C GLY A 39 -1.49 -2.50 12.46
N ARG A 40 -0.50 -3.33 12.81
CA ARG A 40 0.86 -3.28 12.23
C ARG A 40 0.86 -3.67 10.76
N ILE A 41 1.53 -2.89 9.94
CA ILE A 41 1.69 -3.08 8.50
C ILE A 41 3.16 -3.29 8.16
N GLU A 42 3.43 -4.30 7.34
CA GLU A 42 4.76 -4.71 6.95
C GLU A 42 5.03 -4.25 5.51
N PRO A 43 6.23 -3.75 5.20
CA PRO A 43 6.54 -3.17 3.88
C PRO A 43 6.48 -4.19 2.73
N PHE A 44 6.59 -5.49 3.03
CA PHE A 44 6.53 -6.59 2.07
C PHE A 44 5.12 -7.20 1.87
N MET A 45 4.10 -6.67 2.54
CA MET A 45 2.70 -7.09 2.36
C MET A 45 1.98 -6.19 1.36
N VAL A 46 0.76 -6.55 0.98
CA VAL A 46 -0.10 -5.76 0.09
C VAL A 46 -1.57 -5.99 0.45
N CYS A 47 -2.43 -5.02 0.14
CA CYS A 47 -3.88 -5.14 0.27
C CYS A 47 -4.57 -4.68 -1.02
N ASP A 48 -5.86 -4.94 -1.19
CA ASP A 48 -6.61 -4.50 -2.38
C ASP A 48 -6.80 -2.97 -2.46
N ARG A 49 -6.53 -2.25 -1.36
CA ARG A 49 -6.52 -0.78 -1.31
C ARG A 49 -5.14 -0.17 -1.60
N TRP A 50 -4.21 -0.96 -2.15
CA TRP A 50 -2.88 -0.49 -2.53
C TRP A 50 -2.96 0.63 -3.57
N THR A 51 -2.11 1.65 -3.40
CA THR A 51 -2.04 2.81 -4.30
C THR A 51 -0.57 3.16 -4.50
N PRO A 52 -0.06 3.24 -5.74
CA PRO A 52 1.36 3.45 -6.01
C PRO A 52 1.84 4.80 -5.47
N LEU A 53 3.00 4.82 -4.81
CA LEU A 53 3.77 6.06 -4.62
C LEU A 53 4.12 6.65 -5.98
N LYS A 54 3.94 7.97 -6.16
CA LYS A 54 4.36 8.68 -7.38
C LYS A 54 5.82 8.30 -7.68
N GLY A 55 6.05 7.61 -8.80
CA GLY A 55 7.35 7.07 -9.21
C GLY A 55 7.47 5.54 -9.20
N SER A 56 6.48 4.80 -8.67
CA SER A 56 6.45 3.32 -8.69
C SER A 56 5.56 2.72 -9.78
N GLU A 57 4.84 3.56 -10.52
CA GLU A 57 4.07 3.14 -11.69
C GLU A 57 4.84 3.57 -12.94
N GLY A 58 5.14 2.61 -13.79
CA GLY A 58 6.02 2.76 -14.95
C GLY A 58 5.85 4.10 -15.64
N ALA A 59 6.97 4.82 -15.77
CA ALA A 59 7.12 5.89 -16.71
C ALA A 59 6.64 5.38 -18.09
N ARG A 60 5.39 5.69 -18.45
CA ARG A 60 5.01 5.76 -19.85
C ARG A 60 5.54 7.13 -20.29
N PRO A 61 6.60 7.20 -21.12
CA PRO A 61 6.91 8.46 -21.78
C PRO A 61 5.69 8.81 -22.65
N ASP A 62 5.13 9.98 -22.36
CA ASP A 62 4.10 10.63 -23.16
C ASP A 62 4.64 10.83 -24.59
N GLU A 63 3.93 10.24 -25.53
CA GLU A 63 4.17 10.22 -26.97
C GLU A 63 3.92 11.63 -27.54
N ARG A 64 4.92 12.21 -28.24
CA ARG A 64 4.80 13.50 -28.96
C ARG A 64 5.02 13.29 -30.45
#